data_AF-A0A653CN93-F1
#
_entry.id   AF-A0A653CN93-F1
#
_cell.length_a   1.000
_cell.length_b   1.000
_cell.length_c   1.000
_cell.angle_alpha   90.00
_cell.angle_beta   90.00
_cell.angle_gamma   90.00
#
_symmetry.space_group_name_H-M   'P 1'
#
loop_
_entity.id
_entity.type
_entity.pdbx_description
1 polymer ?
#
loop_
_entity_poly.entity_id
_entity_poly.type
_entity_poly.pdbx_seq_one_letter_code
_entity_poly.pdbx_strand_id
1 'polypeptide(L)'
;MAKRVVQVYQLPLTPEEYYEEVKKECQTRMPNCQLLPVCASRFEDKPKPGDCLVFEDAPNGIESALAAGMQTIMVPSVETPKEIREKAHVVIDSLDQAPLELFGLPAMEKCSCKSR
;
A
#
# COMPACT_ATOMS: atom_id res chain seq x y z
N MET A 1 -14.36 4.15 -1.24
CA MET A 1 -14.20 5.17 -0.17
C MET A 1 -15.16 6.35 -0.33
N ALA A 2 -15.01 7.21 -1.35
CA ALA A 2 -15.80 8.44 -1.51
C ALA A 2 -17.32 8.28 -1.33
N LYS A 3 -17.92 7.28 -2.01
CA LYS A 3 -19.36 6.97 -1.87
C LYS A 3 -19.79 6.73 -0.43
N ARG A 4 -18.99 5.99 0.34
CA ARG A 4 -19.29 5.65 1.74
C ARG A 4 -19.16 6.87 2.64
N VAL A 5 -18.15 7.73 2.41
CA VAL A 5 -17.98 8.98 3.15
C VAL A 5 -19.18 9.90 2.93
N VAL A 6 -19.53 10.16 1.67
CA VAL A 6 -20.68 11.01 1.31
C VAL A 6 -21.98 10.49 1.95
N GLN A 7 -22.23 9.18 1.87
CA GLN A 7 -23.44 8.57 2.45
C GLN A 7 -23.47 8.61 3.97
N VAL A 8 -22.38 8.23 4.65
CA VAL A 8 -22.33 8.14 6.12
C VAL A 8 -22.42 9.52 6.76
N TYR A 9 -21.73 10.52 6.19
CA TYR A 9 -21.72 11.88 6.72
C TYR A 9 -22.81 12.78 6.11
N GLN A 10 -23.66 12.24 5.23
CA GLN A 10 -24.74 12.96 4.54
C GLN A 10 -24.23 14.28 3.93
N LEU A 11 -23.09 14.22 3.24
CA LEU A 11 -22.46 15.39 2.67
C LEU A 11 -23.33 15.95 1.52
N PRO A 12 -23.41 17.27 1.34
CA PRO A 12 -24.12 17.90 0.23
C PRO A 12 -23.30 17.86 -1.08
N LEU A 13 -22.63 16.73 -1.35
CA LEU A 13 -21.74 16.50 -2.49
C LEU A 13 -22.04 15.13 -3.08
N THR A 14 -21.86 14.96 -4.38
CA THR A 14 -21.77 13.63 -5.00
C THR A 14 -20.42 12.97 -4.65
N PRO A 15 -20.32 11.62 -4.71
CA PRO A 15 -19.05 10.92 -4.51
C PRO A 15 -17.94 11.42 -5.45
N GLU A 16 -18.30 11.79 -6.68
CA GLU A 16 -17.38 12.31 -7.69
C GLU A 16 -16.88 13.71 -7.33
N GLU A 17 -17.78 14.62 -6.92
CA GLU A 17 -17.41 15.96 -6.46
C GLU A 17 -16.51 15.91 -5.22
N TYR A 18 -16.87 15.07 -4.24
CA TYR A 18 -16.06 14.83 -3.06
C TYR A 18 -14.66 14.33 -3.42
N TYR A 19 -14.56 13.38 -4.37
CA TYR A 19 -13.28 12.85 -4.81
C TYR A 19 -12.40 13.93 -5.45
N GLU A 20 -12.95 14.78 -6.30
CA GLU A 20 -12.20 15.87 -6.94
C GLU A 20 -11.76 16.95 -5.95
N GLU A 21 -12.58 17.27 -4.94
CA GLU A 21 -12.18 18.19 -3.86
C GLU A 21 -11.04 17.61 -3.03
N VAL A 22 -11.17 16.36 -2.57
CA VAL A 22 -10.11 15.66 -1.81
C VAL A 22 -8.83 15.56 -2.61
N LYS A 23 -8.91 15.30 -3.92
CA LYS A 23 -7.73 15.24 -4.79
C LYS A 23 -6.98 16.57 -4.85
N LYS A 24 -7.70 17.69 -4.98
CA LYS A 24 -7.10 19.04 -4.93
C LYS A 24 -6.46 19.32 -3.56
N GLU A 25 -7.14 18.96 -2.48
CA GLU A 25 -6.57 19.07 -1.13
C GLU A 25 -5.32 18.21 -0.95
N CYS A 26 -5.31 16.97 -1.43
CA CYS A 26 -4.14 16.10 -1.38
C CYS A 26 -2.95 16.71 -2.13
N GLN A 27 -3.17 17.30 -3.30
CA GLN A 27 -2.11 18.00 -4.04
C GLN A 27 -1.59 19.23 -3.29
N THR A 28 -2.47 19.94 -2.60
CA THR A 28 -2.11 21.16 -1.84
C THR A 28 -1.40 20.83 -0.52
N ARG A 29 -1.88 19.81 0.20
CA ARG A 29 -1.39 19.41 1.53
C ARG A 29 -0.22 18.46 1.45
N MET A 30 -0.11 17.70 0.37
CA MET A 30 0.96 16.73 0.13
C MET A 30 1.63 16.96 -1.23
N PRO A 31 2.11 18.19 -1.52
CA PRO A 31 2.65 18.54 -2.85
C PRO A 31 3.92 17.75 -3.21
N ASN A 32 4.63 17.27 -2.19
CA ASN A 32 5.84 16.48 -2.33
C ASN A 32 5.60 14.98 -2.08
N CYS A 33 4.34 14.53 -2.03
CA CYS A 33 4.02 13.10 -1.98
C CYS A 33 4.34 12.48 -3.33
N GLN A 34 5.59 12.06 -3.46
CA GLN A 34 6.07 11.36 -4.65
C GLN A 34 5.81 9.87 -4.46
N LEU A 35 5.12 9.27 -5.43
CA LEU A 35 4.89 7.83 -5.51
C LEU A 35 6.22 7.09 -5.74
N LEU A 36 6.19 5.76 -5.60
CA LEU A 36 7.30 4.89 -5.97
C LEU A 36 7.75 5.22 -7.41
N PRO A 37 9.07 5.21 -7.72
CA PRO A 37 10.19 4.66 -6.94
C PRO A 37 10.96 5.67 -6.07
N VAL A 38 10.47 6.89 -5.87
CA VAL A 38 11.26 7.97 -5.23
C VAL A 38 11.80 7.59 -3.86
N CYS A 39 11.06 6.80 -3.08
CA CYS A 39 11.50 6.35 -1.76
C CYS A 39 12.89 5.67 -1.81
N ALA A 40 13.14 4.80 -2.80
CA ALA A 40 14.41 4.10 -2.96
C ALA A 40 15.58 5.08 -3.17
N SER A 41 15.36 6.19 -3.89
CA SER A 41 16.40 7.20 -4.16
C SER A 41 16.86 7.99 -2.93
N ARG A 42 16.12 7.89 -1.82
CA ARG A 42 16.42 8.60 -0.57
C ARG A 42 17.35 7.82 0.35
N PHE A 43 17.56 6.53 0.12
CA PHE A 43 18.59 5.76 0.81
C PHE A 43 19.99 6.18 0.34
N GLU A 44 21.00 6.04 1.20
CA GLU A 44 22.38 6.41 0.88
C GLU A 44 22.94 5.60 -0.28
N ASP A 45 22.65 4.30 -0.28
CA ASP A 45 23.08 3.30 -1.27
C ASP A 45 22.16 3.23 -2.50
N LYS A 46 20.98 3.85 -2.44
CA LYS A 46 19.99 3.94 -3.53
C LYS A 46 19.71 2.56 -4.16
N PRO A 47 19.10 1.64 -3.40
CA PRO A 47 18.90 0.27 -3.85
C PRO A 47 18.13 0.23 -5.17
N LYS A 48 18.41 -0.79 -5.99
CA LYS A 48 17.66 -0.97 -7.23
C LYS A 48 16.22 -1.35 -6.88
N PRO A 49 15.23 -1.04 -7.73
CA PRO A 49 13.85 -1.38 -7.45
C PRO A 49 13.62 -2.87 -7.15
N GLY A 50 14.32 -3.78 -7.84
CA GLY A 50 14.23 -5.22 -7.58
C GLY A 50 14.71 -5.64 -6.19
N ASP A 51 15.55 -4.83 -5.54
CA ASP A 51 16.03 -5.05 -4.17
C ASP A 51 15.08 -4.44 -3.12
N CYS A 52 13.99 -3.79 -3.55
CA CYS A 52 13.00 -3.19 -2.67
C CYS A 52 11.79 -4.11 -2.48
N LEU A 53 11.38 -4.32 -1.23
CA LEU A 53 10.18 -5.05 -0.85
C LEU A 53 9.11 -4.07 -0.33
N VAL A 54 7.96 -4.01 -1.01
CA VAL A 54 6.84 -3.12 -0.68
C VAL A 54 5.73 -3.92 0.00
N PHE A 55 5.32 -3.48 1.18
CA PHE A 55 4.10 -3.95 1.84
C PHE A 55 2.98 -2.97 1.52
N GLU A 56 1.84 -3.48 1.03
CA GLU A 56 0.72 -2.60 0.67
C GLU A 56 -0.65 -3.26 0.80
N ASP A 57 -1.68 -2.48 1.16
CA ASP A 57 -3.06 -2.97 1.31
C ASP A 57 -3.96 -2.60 0.12
N ALA A 58 -3.64 -1.51 -0.58
CA ALA A 58 -4.47 -0.95 -1.64
C ALA A 58 -4.04 -1.37 -3.07
N PRO A 59 -5.00 -1.54 -3.99
CA PRO A 59 -4.73 -1.84 -5.39
C PRO A 59 -3.74 -0.90 -6.07
N ASN A 60 -3.92 0.41 -5.88
CA ASN A 60 -3.13 1.43 -6.58
C ASN A 60 -1.66 1.38 -6.14
N GLY A 61 -1.38 1.10 -4.86
CA GLY A 61 -0.02 0.97 -4.38
C GLY A 61 0.67 -0.29 -4.91
N ILE A 62 -0.06 -1.42 -4.99
CA ILE A 62 0.45 -2.64 -5.62
C ILE A 62 0.80 -2.41 -7.09
N GLU A 63 -0.09 -1.81 -7.87
CA GLU A 63 0.17 -1.51 -9.29
C GLU A 63 1.35 -0.55 -9.46
N SER A 64 1.45 0.47 -8.59
CA SER A 64 2.57 1.41 -8.60
C SER A 64 3.90 0.73 -8.28
N ALA A 65 3.94 -0.19 -7.31
CA ALA A 65 5.14 -0.91 -6.93
C ALA A 65 5.60 -1.88 -8.04
N LEU A 66 4.66 -2.60 -8.65
CA LEU A 66 4.95 -3.47 -9.78
C LEU A 66 5.47 -2.69 -11.00
N ALA A 67 4.83 -1.56 -11.33
CA ALA A 67 5.28 -0.68 -12.40
C ALA A 67 6.68 -0.07 -12.15
N ALA A 68 7.02 0.12 -10.87
CA ALA A 68 8.36 0.56 -10.45
C ALA A 68 9.41 -0.57 -10.49
N GLY A 69 9.02 -1.83 -10.72
CA GLY A 69 9.92 -2.98 -10.72
C GLY A 69 10.32 -3.47 -9.33
N MET A 70 9.46 -3.24 -8.33
CA MET A 70 9.67 -3.65 -6.94
C MET A 70 8.95 -4.97 -6.61
N GLN A 71 9.43 -5.66 -5.57
CA GLN A 71 8.78 -6.84 -5.02
C GLN A 71 7.62 -6.40 -4.10
N THR A 72 6.54 -7.18 -4.04
CA THR A 72 5.30 -6.77 -3.36
C THR A 72 4.70 -7.87 -2.48
N ILE A 73 4.40 -7.52 -1.23
CA ILE A 73 3.57 -8.30 -0.32
C ILE A 73 2.29 -7.51 -0.08
N MET A 74 1.14 -8.10 -0.43
CA MET A 74 -0.16 -7.47 -0.23
C MET A 74 -0.80 -7.93 1.08
N VAL A 75 -1.34 -6.98 1.85
CA VAL A 75 -2.22 -7.25 3.01
C VAL A 75 -3.62 -6.71 2.70
N PRO A 76 -4.43 -7.41 1.90
CA PRO A 76 -5.62 -6.83 1.30
C PRO A 76 -6.73 -6.60 2.33
N SER A 77 -7.47 -5.51 2.15
CA SER A 77 -8.78 -5.36 2.79
C SER A 77 -9.77 -6.42 2.30
N VAL A 78 -10.82 -6.71 3.08
CA VAL A 78 -11.88 -7.66 2.71
C VAL A 78 -12.52 -7.30 1.37
N GLU A 79 -12.62 -6.01 1.06
CA GLU A 79 -13.27 -5.49 -0.16
C GLU A 79 -12.37 -5.56 -1.40
N THR A 80 -11.09 -5.91 -1.26
CA THR A 80 -10.14 -5.96 -2.39
C THR A 80 -10.49 -7.11 -3.35
N PRO A 81 -10.74 -6.84 -4.65
CA PRO A 81 -11.06 -7.87 -5.66
C PRO A 81 -9.95 -8.90 -5.84
N LYS A 82 -10.32 -10.15 -6.17
CA LYS A 82 -9.38 -11.27 -6.30
C LYS A 82 -8.35 -11.04 -7.40
N GLU A 83 -8.78 -10.45 -8.51
CA GLU A 83 -7.95 -10.17 -9.69
C GLU A 83 -6.80 -9.21 -9.36
N ILE A 84 -6.98 -8.35 -8.35
CA ILE A 84 -5.95 -7.42 -7.89
C ILE A 84 -4.99 -8.14 -6.93
N ARG A 85 -5.52 -8.97 -6.03
CA ARG A 85 -4.70 -9.78 -5.12
C ARG A 85 -3.72 -10.67 -5.89
N GLU A 86 -4.17 -11.25 -6.99
CA GLU A 86 -3.36 -12.12 -7.87
C GLU A 86 -2.22 -11.39 -8.59
N LYS A 87 -2.19 -10.05 -8.60
CA LYS A 87 -1.06 -9.29 -9.17
C LYS A 87 0.14 -9.18 -8.22
N ALA A 88 -0.07 -9.28 -6.90
CA ALA A 88 1.01 -9.19 -5.93
C ALA A 88 1.87 -10.46 -5.93
N HIS A 89 3.16 -10.35 -5.58
CA HIS A 89 4.03 -11.52 -5.52
C HIS A 89 3.61 -12.47 -4.40
N VAL A 90 3.21 -11.91 -3.25
CA VAL A 90 2.67 -12.66 -2.11
C VAL A 90 1.47 -11.90 -1.56
N VAL A 91 0.45 -12.63 -1.11
CA VAL A 91 -0.71 -12.10 -0.40
C VAL A 91 -0.76 -12.76 0.97
N ILE A 92 -0.85 -11.96 2.03
CA ILE A 92 -0.95 -12.43 3.41
C ILE A 92 -2.15 -11.77 4.11
N ASP A 93 -2.70 -12.43 5.12
CA ASP A 93 -3.83 -11.88 5.87
C ASP A 93 -3.38 -10.90 6.97
N SER A 94 -2.13 -11.01 7.42
CA SER A 94 -1.56 -10.16 8.46
C SER A 94 -0.03 -10.07 8.35
N LEU A 95 0.55 -8.95 8.80
CA LEU A 95 1.98 -8.65 8.65
C LEU A 95 2.91 -9.65 9.35
N ASP A 96 2.46 -10.31 10.42
CA ASP A 96 3.20 -11.34 11.14
C ASP A 96 3.34 -12.66 10.36
N GLN A 97 2.60 -12.81 9.25
CA GLN A 97 2.70 -13.95 8.34
C GLN A 97 3.66 -13.69 7.17
N ALA A 98 4.34 -12.53 7.15
CA ALA A 98 5.24 -12.17 6.06
C ALA A 98 6.38 -13.20 5.92
N PRO A 99 6.50 -13.89 4.77
CA PRO A 99 7.52 -14.91 4.55
C PRO A 99 8.83 -14.24 4.10
N LEU A 100 9.46 -13.48 5.00
CA LEU A 100 10.64 -12.66 4.75
C LEU A 100 11.80 -13.46 4.13
N GLU A 101 11.91 -14.73 4.45
CA GLU A 101 12.94 -15.65 3.97
C GLU A 101 12.86 -15.88 2.45
N LEU A 102 11.67 -15.81 1.85
CA LEU A 102 11.49 -15.90 0.39
C LEU A 102 12.14 -14.73 -0.34
N PHE A 103 12.36 -13.62 0.36
CA PHE A 103 12.95 -12.39 -0.13
C PHE A 103 14.41 -12.21 0.34
N GLY A 104 15.02 -13.25 0.91
CA GLY A 104 16.39 -13.22 1.42
C GLY A 104 16.56 -12.42 2.72
N LEU A 105 15.46 -12.13 3.42
CA LEU A 105 15.46 -11.44 4.71
C LEU A 105 15.37 -12.43 5.89
N PRO A 106 15.83 -12.07 7.09
CA PRO A 106 15.69 -12.92 8.27
C PRO A 106 14.22 -13.20 8.63
N ALA A 107 13.96 -14.38 9.19
CA ALA A 107 12.66 -14.74 9.74
C ALA A 107 12.22 -13.76 10.84
N MET A 108 10.92 -13.48 10.89
CA MET A 108 10.34 -12.70 11.99
C MET A 108 10.51 -13.43 13.32
N GLU A 109 11.06 -12.75 14.33
CA GLU A 109 11.02 -13.27 15.70
C GLU A 109 9.56 -13.33 16.17
N LYS A 110 9.11 -14.48 16.67
CA LYS A 110 7.78 -14.60 17.26
C LYS A 110 7.74 -13.70 18.49
N CYS A 111 6.99 -12.60 18.41
CA CYS A 111 6.81 -11.71 19.54
C CYS A 111 6.22 -12.52 20.70
N SER A 112 6.97 -12.66 21.79
CA SER A 112 6.55 -13.41 22.99
C SER A 112 5.61 -12.59 23.87
N CYS A 113 4.80 -11.70 23.28
CA CYS A 113 3.81 -10.94 24.02
C CYS A 113 2.78 -11.92 24.59
N LYS A 114 2.97 -12.29 25.86
CA LYS A 114 1.90 -12.85 26.67
C LYS A 114 0.78 -11.82 26.61
N SER A 115 -0.32 -12.21 25.96
CA SER A 115 -1.57 -11.46 25.94
C SER A 115 -1.83 -10.91 27.34
N ARG A 116 -1.89 -9.58 27.46
CA ARG A 116 -2.37 -8.91 28.67
C ARG A 116 -3.90 -8.97 28.70
#